data_AF-A0A950E7T1-F1
#
_entry.id   AF-A0A950E7T1-F1
#
_cell.length_a   1.000
_cell.length_b   1.000
_cell.length_c   1.000
_cell.angle_alpha   90.00
_cell.angle_beta   90.00
_cell.angle_gamma   90.00
#
_symmetry.space_group_name_H-M   'P 1'
#
loop_
_entity.id
_entity.type
_entity.pdbx_description
1 polymer ?
#
loop_
_entity_poly.entity_id
_entity_poly.type
_entity_poly.pdbx_seq_one_letter_code
_entity_poly.pdbx_strand_id
1 'polypeptide(L)' 'MNDKVSAGSTPTRVWPGRPYPLGATWDGMGVNFALFSENATKVELCLFDSVDAEAESRRIVLPERDEEVWHVYLPDV' A
#
# COMPACT_ATOMS: atom_id res chain seq x y z
N MET A 1 23.16 -27.08 3.28
CA MET A 1 22.59 -25.95 4.05
C MET A 1 22.35 -24.79 3.10
N ASN A 2 21.20 -24.76 2.42
CA ASN A 2 20.73 -23.54 1.76
C ASN A 2 19.31 -23.32 2.28
N ASP A 3 19.22 -22.46 3.29
CA ASP A 3 17.97 -22.05 3.91
C ASP A 3 17.13 -21.29 2.87
N LYS A 4 16.19 -22.00 2.25
CA LYS A 4 15.01 -21.37 1.68
C LYS A 4 14.18 -20.84 2.85
N VAL A 5 14.50 -19.65 3.33
CA VAL A 5 13.53 -18.87 4.09
C VAL A 5 12.51 -18.38 3.06
N SER A 6 11.45 -19.17 2.85
CA SER A 6 10.19 -18.59 2.36
C SER A 6 9.80 -17.56 3.39
N ALA A 7 9.99 -16.28 3.06
CA ALA A 7 9.48 -15.17 3.86
C ALA A 7 7.95 -15.35 3.93
N GLY A 8 7.47 -15.92 5.03
CA GLY A 8 6.05 -16.00 5.32
C GLY A 8 5.54 -14.57 5.35
N SER A 9 4.70 -14.21 4.37
CA SER A 9 4.20 -12.86 4.20
C SER A 9 3.34 -12.50 5.40
N THR A 10 3.90 -11.77 6.36
CA THR A 10 3.10 -11.25 7.48
C THR A 10 1.95 -10.44 6.88
N PRO A 11 0.68 -10.70 7.27
CA PRO A 11 -0.45 -9.96 6.76
C PRO A 11 -0.24 -8.47 7.00
N THR A 12 -0.40 -7.65 5.95
CA THR A 12 -0.19 -6.20 6.06
C THR A 12 -1.35 -5.65 6.82
N ARG A 13 -1.04 -4.91 7.88
CA ARG A 13 -2.04 -4.12 8.56
C ARG A 13 -2.44 -2.97 7.65
N VAL A 14 -3.74 -2.82 7.46
CA VAL A 14 -4.35 -1.80 6.60
C VAL A 14 -5.16 -0.89 7.51
N TRP A 15 -4.76 0.37 7.59
CA TRP A 15 -5.47 1.40 8.35
C TRP A 15 -6.06 2.46 7.39
N PRO A 16 -7.08 3.22 7.80
CA PRO A 16 -7.76 4.18 6.93
C PRO A 16 -6.82 5.19 6.26
N GLY A 17 -5.81 5.69 6.98
CA GLY A 17 -4.93 6.75 6.49
C GLY A 17 -5.64 8.09 6.37
N ARG A 18 -5.14 8.96 5.49
CA ARG A 18 -5.63 10.33 5.27
C ARG A 18 -5.64 10.65 3.77
N PRO A 19 -6.61 11.46 3.28
CA PRO A 19 -6.67 11.88 1.88
C PRO A 19 -5.52 12.82 1.49
N TYR A 20 -4.77 13.37 2.44
CA TYR A 20 -3.67 14.29 2.16
C TYR A 20 -2.46 14.04 3.07
N PRO A 21 -1.23 14.36 2.59
CA PRO A 21 -0.93 14.83 1.22
C PRO A 21 -1.07 13.72 0.16
N LEU A 22 -1.27 14.11 -1.11
CA LEU A 22 -1.31 13.16 -2.23
C LEU A 22 0.03 12.48 -2.44
N GLY A 23 -0.01 11.23 -2.93
CA GLY A 23 1.16 10.38 -3.14
C GLY A 23 1.43 9.45 -1.96
N ALA A 24 2.68 8.99 -1.84
CA ALA A 24 3.15 8.16 -0.75
C ALA A 24 3.99 9.01 0.23
N THR A 25 3.59 9.05 1.50
CA THR A 25 4.24 9.86 2.53
C THR A 25 4.61 9.00 3.73
N TRP A 26 5.90 8.87 4.00
CA TRP A 26 6.41 8.19 5.18
C TRP A 26 6.46 9.13 6.37
N ASP A 27 5.95 8.70 7.52
CA ASP A 27 5.88 9.51 8.75
C ASP A 27 6.80 9.02 9.88
N GLY A 28 7.63 8.01 9.61
CA GLY A 28 8.51 7.36 10.59
C GLY A 28 7.92 6.09 11.22
N MET A 29 6.60 5.92 11.16
CA MET A 29 5.87 4.76 11.70
C MET A 29 5.21 3.91 10.61
N GLY A 30 5.11 4.44 9.39
CA GLY A 30 4.50 3.80 8.25
C GLY A 30 4.33 4.77 7.09
N VAL A 31 3.61 4.33 6.06
CA VAL A 31 3.39 5.10 4.84
C VAL A 31 1.89 5.36 4.63
N ASN A 32 1.53 6.64 4.50
CA ASN A 32 0.22 7.06 4.01
C ASN A 32 0.25 7.14 2.48
N PHE A 33 -0.68 6.45 1.82
CA PHE A 33 -0.92 6.56 0.39
C PHE A 33 -2.23 7.30 0.15
N ALA A 34 -2.20 8.29 -0.73
CA ALA A 34 -3.38 9.02 -1.18
C ALA A 34 -3.34 9.25 -2.69
N LEU A 35 -4.42 8.88 -3.38
CA LEU A 35 -4.54 8.94 -4.84
C LEU A 35 -5.88 9.56 -5.24
N PHE A 36 -5.85 10.70 -5.92
CA PHE A 36 -7.05 11.29 -6.50
C PHE A 36 -7.54 10.47 -7.70
N SER A 37 -8.82 10.12 -7.70
CA SER A 37 -9.54 9.65 -8.87
C SER A 37 -11.04 9.80 -8.72
N GLU A 38 -11.62 10.75 -9.46
CA GLU A 38 -13.07 10.98 -9.54
C GLU A 38 -13.83 9.75 -10.06
N ASN A 39 -13.28 9.11 -11.09
CA ASN A 39 -13.97 8.10 -11.90
C ASN A 39 -13.59 6.65 -11.60
N ALA A 40 -12.56 6.41 -10.79
CA ALA A 40 -12.19 5.03 -10.43
C ALA A 40 -13.34 4.34 -9.70
N THR A 41 -13.57 3.07 -10.02
CA THR A 41 -14.50 2.18 -9.30
C THR A 41 -13.76 1.27 -8.31
N LYS A 42 -12.44 1.15 -8.47
CA LYS A 42 -11.54 0.40 -7.59
C LYS A 42 -10.13 0.94 -7.74
N VAL A 43 -9.40 1.05 -6.63
CA VAL A 43 -7.97 1.33 -6.63
C VAL A 43 -7.24 0.22 -5.86
N GLU A 44 -6.14 -0.26 -6.42
CA GLU A 44 -5.26 -1.25 -5.78
C GLU A 44 -3.83 -0.72 -5.71
N LEU A 45 -3.24 -0.79 -4.52
CA LEU A 45 -1.83 -0.55 -4.30
C LEU A 45 -1.07 -1.86 -4.47
N CYS A 46 -0.16 -1.89 -5.44
CA CYS A 46 0.75 -3.00 -5.69
C CYS A 46 2.07 -2.76 -4.97
N LEU A 47 2.47 -3.70 -4.11
CA LEU A 47 3.77 -3.69 -3.43
C LEU A 47 4.69 -4.72 -4.07
N PHE A 48 5.96 -4.36 -4.21
CA PHE A 48 7.01 -5.17 -4.79
C PHE A 48 8.11 -5.36 -3.75
N ASP A 49 8.67 -6.56 -3.64
CA ASP A 49 9.68 -6.86 -2.63
C ASP A 49 11.06 -6.25 -2.97
N SER A 50 11.28 -5.88 -4.23
CA SER A 50 12.50 -5.21 -4.69
C SER A 50 12.27 -4.47 -6.00
N VAL A 51 13.25 -3.65 -6.39
CA VAL A 51 13.23 -2.89 -7.66
C VAL A 51 13.33 -3.78 -8.90
N ASP A 52 13.89 -4.99 -8.76
CA ASP A 52 14.06 -5.96 -9.83
C ASP A 52 12.92 -6.99 -9.88
N ALA A 53 11.91 -6.86 -9.00
CA ALA A 53 10.79 -7.78 -8.95
C ALA A 53 9.92 -7.68 -10.21
N GLU A 54 9.72 -8.80 -10.91
CA GLU A 54 8.93 -8.85 -12.14
C GLU A 54 7.41 -8.80 -11.92
N ALA A 55 6.95 -9.03 -10.68
CA ALA A 55 5.55 -9.05 -10.30
C ALA A 55 5.36 -8.51 -8.88
N GLU A 56 4.15 -8.01 -8.59
CA GLU A 56 3.80 -7.55 -7.26
C GLU A 56 3.75 -8.73 -6.28
N SER A 57 4.37 -8.58 -5.11
CA SER A 57 4.24 -9.57 -4.05
C SER A 57 2.87 -9.46 -3.37
N ARG A 58 2.23 -8.29 -3.44
CA ARG A 58 1.00 -7.98 -2.71
C ARG A 58 0.16 -6.94 -3.43
N ARG A 59 -1.16 -7.09 -3.33
CA ARG A 59 -2.15 -6.12 -3.78
C ARG A 59 -3.06 -5.75 -2.61
N ILE A 60 -3.20 -4.46 -2.36
CA ILE A 60 -4.05 -3.92 -1.30
C ILE A 60 -5.12 -3.06 -1.96
N VAL A 61 -6.39 -3.45 -1.80
CA VAL A 61 -7.51 -2.60 -2.23
C VAL A 61 -7.58 -1.41 -1.28
N LEU A 62 -7.61 -0.19 -1.82
CA LEU A 62 -7.80 1.02 -1.01
C LEU A 62 -9.25 1.06 -0.52
N PRO A 63 -9.49 1.00 0.80
CA PRO A 63 -10.85 0.88 1.33
C PRO A 63 -11.57 2.23 1.46
N GLU A 64 -10.82 3.31 1.68
CA GLU A 64 -11.37 4.63 1.98
C GLU A 64 -11.33 5.56 0.76
N ARG A 65 -12.35 6.41 0.65
CA ARG A 65 -12.48 7.44 -0.39
C ARG A 65 -13.17 8.68 0.18
N ASP A 66 -12.42 9.74 0.37
CA ASP A 66 -12.90 11.06 0.80
C ASP A 66 -12.59 12.10 -0.29
N GLU A 67 -13.55 12.94 -0.67
CA GLU A 67 -13.36 14.00 -1.68
C GLU A 67 -12.67 13.49 -2.97
N GLU A 68 -13.07 12.31 -3.44
CA GLU A 68 -12.50 11.62 -4.63
C GLU A 68 -11.05 11.18 -4.48
N VAL A 69 -10.49 11.27 -3.28
CA VAL A 69 -9.17 10.76 -2.93
C VAL A 69 -9.29 9.42 -2.24
N TRP A 70 -8.68 8.40 -2.84
CA TRP A 70 -8.53 7.07 -2.29
C TRP A 70 -7.34 7.06 -1.36
N HIS A 71 -7.47 6.50 -0.16
CA HIS A 71 -6.35 6.48 0.77
C HIS A 71 -6.27 5.23 1.66
N VAL A 72 -5.05 5.01 2.16
CA VAL A 72 -4.71 3.92 3.08
C VAL A 72 -3.42 4.26 3.83
N TYR A 73 -3.28 3.77 5.06
CA TYR A 73 -2.02 3.81 5.80
C TYR A 73 -1.51 2.42 6.13
N LEU A 74 -0.23 2.17 5.87
CA LEU A 74 0.43 0.89 6.09
C LEU A 74 1.57 1.08 7.12
N PRO A 75 1.43 0.56 8.36
CA PRO A 75 2.45 0.70 9.40
C PRO A 75 3.67 -0.24 9.23
N ASP A 76 3.61 -1.18 8.28
CA ASP A 76 4.60 -2.25 8.11
C ASP A 76 5.31 -2.20 6.74
N VAL A 77 5.28 -1.03 6.08
CA VAL A 77 5.91 -0.77 4.78
C VAL A 77 7.00 0.29 4.93
#